data_AF-A0A3B4AUK8-F1
#
_entry.id   AF-A0A3B4AUK8-F1
#
_cell.length_a   1.000
_cell.length_b   1.000
_cell.length_c   1.000
_cell.angle_alpha   90.00
_cell.angle_beta   90.00
_cell.angle_gamma   90.00
#
_symmetry.space_group_name_H-M   'P 1'
#
loop_
_entity.id
_entity.type
_entity.pdbx_description
1 polymer ?
#
loop_
_entity_poly.entity_id
_entity_poly.type
_entity_poly.pdbx_seq_one_letter_code
_entity_poly.pdbx_strand_id
1 'polypeptide(L)' 'MSDSNVKVAVRVRPMNRREKDLNTKCVVEMEGNQTILHPPITSANKGDPR' A
#
# COMPACT_ATOMS: atom_id res chain seq x y z
N MET A 1 -2.85 15.14 32.24
CA MET A 1 -3.60 14.39 31.22
C MET A 1 -2.74 13.19 30.88
N SER A 2 -3.26 11.98 31.03
CA SER A 2 -2.54 10.75 30.71
C SER A 2 -2.27 10.69 29.20
N ASP A 3 -1.11 11.18 28.76
CA ASP A 3 -0.67 11.17 27.36
C ASP A 3 -0.24 9.77 26.90
N SER A 4 -1.13 8.78 27.03
CA SER A 4 -0.90 7.47 26.44
C SER A 4 -1.37 7.47 24.99
N ASN A 5 -0.51 7.94 24.09
CA ASN A 5 -0.76 7.77 22.66
C ASN A 5 -0.66 6.28 22.31
N VAL A 6 -1.65 5.78 21.58
CA VAL A 6 -1.63 4.41 21.05
C VAL A 6 -0.55 4.33 19.98
N LYS A 7 0.35 3.35 20.10
CA LYS A 7 1.38 3.08 19.10
C LYS A 7 0.78 2.26 17.97
N VAL A 8 0.92 2.74 16.75
CA VAL A 8 0.47 2.05 15.54
C VAL A 8 1.69 1.67 14.70
N ALA A 9 1.64 0.50 14.07
CA ALA A 9 2.64 0.04 13.13
C ALA A 9 1.96 -0.55 11.89
N VAL A 10 2.65 -0.47 10.76
CA VAL A 10 2.22 -1.04 9.50
C VAL A 10 3.29 -2.02 9.01
N ARG A 11 2.86 -3.10 8.37
CA ARG A 11 3.76 -4.12 7.80
C ARG A 11 3.35 -4.40 6.36
N VAL A 12 4.25 -4.09 5.43
CA VAL A 12 4.08 -4.47 4.04
C VAL A 12 4.60 -5.90 3.87
N ARG A 13 3.77 -6.80 3.32
CA ARG A 13 4.22 -8.14 2.95
C ARG A 13 4.97 -8.09 1.61
N PRO A 14 5.91 -9.02 1.36
CA PRO A 14 6.46 -9.19 0.02
C PRO A 14 5.38 -9.58 -1.01
N MET A 15 5.69 -9.32 -2.28
CA MET A 15 4.87 -9.78 -3.40
C MET A 15 4.82 -11.32 -3.42
N ASN A 16 3.62 -11.88 -3.52
CA ASN A 16 3.38 -13.31 -3.61
C ASN A 16 3.71 -13.83 -5.02
N ARG A 17 3.69 -15.16 -5.18
CA ARG A 17 4.02 -15.81 -6.46
C ARG A 17 3.14 -15.31 -7.61
N ARG A 18 1.81 -15.26 -7.41
CA ARG A 18 0.86 -14.81 -8.44
C ARG A 18 1.15 -13.38 -8.90
N GLU A 19 1.45 -12.48 -7.97
CA GLU A 19 1.74 -11.07 -8.25
C GLU A 19 3.02 -10.90 -9.08
N LYS A 20 4.04 -11.74 -8.81
CA LYS A 20 5.26 -11.78 -9.62
C LYS A 20 5.03 -12.39 -10.99
N ASP A 21 4.34 -13.53 -11.05
CA ASP A 21 4.04 -14.26 -12.29
C ASP A 21 3.18 -13.43 -13.27
N LEU A 22 2.33 -12.54 -12.75
CA LEU A 22 1.50 -11.62 -13.53
C LEU A 22 2.11 -10.22 -13.69
N ASN A 23 3.39 -10.02 -13.33
CA ASN A 23 4.08 -8.72 -13.41
C ASN A 23 3.29 -7.55 -12.80
N THR A 24 2.59 -7.80 -11.68
CA THR A 24 1.79 -6.78 -11.01
C THR A 24 2.71 -5.72 -10.39
N LYS A 25 2.40 -4.43 -10.61
CA LYS A 25 3.17 -3.34 -9.98
C LYS A 25 2.88 -3.28 -8.49
N CYS A 26 3.93 -3.23 -7.67
CA CYS A 26 3.82 -2.87 -6.26
C CYS A 26 3.52 -1.37 -6.14
N VAL A 27 2.41 -1.03 -5.50
CA VAL A 27 1.97 0.37 -5.30
C VAL A 27 2.23 0.89 -3.90
N VAL A 28 2.75 0.05 -3.00
CA VAL A 28 3.06 0.43 -1.63
C VAL A 28 4.57 0.46 -1.46
N GLU A 29 5.06 1.56 -0.90
CA GLU A 29 6.46 1.79 -0.57
C GLU A 29 6.58 2.28 0.87
N MET A 30 7.67 1.92 1.54
CA MET A 30 7.96 2.33 2.91
C MET A 30 9.22 3.18 2.91
N GLU A 31 9.13 4.42 3.37
CA GLU A 31 10.26 5.32 3.57
C GLU A 31 10.36 5.64 5.06
N GLY A 32 11.26 4.95 5.78
CA GLY A 32 11.34 5.05 7.23
C GLY A 32 10.03 4.65 7.92
N ASN A 33 9.40 5.59 8.62
CA ASN A 33 8.09 5.43 9.27
C ASN A 33 6.91 5.90 8.40
N GLN A 34 7.17 6.39 7.19
CA GLN A 34 6.16 6.84 6.25
C GLN A 34 5.78 5.73 5.27
N THR A 35 4.48 5.61 4.97
CA THR A 35 3.96 4.74 3.92
C THR A 35 3.55 5.58 2.73
N ILE A 36 4.11 5.28 1.56
CA ILE A 36 3.79 5.94 0.30
C ILE A 36 2.92 5.00 -0.53
N LEU A 37 1.76 5.50 -0.92
CA LEU A 37 0.82 4.81 -1.81
C LEU A 37 0.89 5.47 -3.19
N HIS A 38 1.46 4.75 -4.16
CA HIS A 38 1.50 5.19 -5.55
C HIS A 38 0.14 4.96 -6.21
N PRO A 39 -0.32 5.86 -7.09
CA PRO A 39 -1.55 5.62 -7.84
C PRO A 39 -1.39 4.37 -8.73
N PRO A 40 -2.43 3.52 -8.84
CA PRO A 40 -2.39 2.39 -9.74
C PRO A 40 -2.30 2.87 -11.20
N ILE A 41 -1.40 2.27 -11.98
CA ILE A 41 -1.17 2.65 -13.40
C ILE A 41 -2.30 2.23 -14.34
N THR A 42 -3.30 1.51 -13.83
CA THR A 42 -4.53 1.25 -14.58
C THR A 42 -5.30 2.56 -14.65
N SER A 43 -5.15 3.26 -15.78
CA SER A 43 -6.11 4.21 -16.35
C SER A 43 -7.50 4.16 -15.71
N ALA A 44 -7.67 4.85 -14.58
CA ALA A 44 -8.97 5.07 -13.95
C ALA A 44 -9.67 6.25 -14.62
N ASN A 45 -9.83 6.17 -15.94
CA ASN A 45 -10.89 6.89 -16.65
C ASN A 45 -12.13 5.99 -16.68
N LYS A 46 -12.69 5.70 -15.51
CA LYS A 46 -14.10 5.42 -15.21
C LYS A 46 -14.14 4.93 -13.76
N GLY A 47 -14.93 5.62 -12.94
CA GLY A 47 -15.21 5.14 -11.59
C GLY A 47 -15.75 3.71 -11.61
N ASP A 48 -15.30 2.90 -10.66
CA ASP A 48 -15.99 1.69 -10.24
C ASP A 48 -16.85 2.10 -9.03
N PRO A 49 -18.18 2.27 -9.18
CA PRO A 49 -19.07 2.39 -8.06
C PRO A 49 -19.50 0.97 -7.69
N ARG A 50 -18.67 0.26 -6.94
CA ARG A 50 -19.06 -0.97 -6.25
C ARG A 50 -18.64 -0.89 -4.81
#